data_AF-A0A3M1QUX7-F1
#
_entry.id   AF-A0A3M1QUX7-F1
#
_cell.length_a   1.000
_cell.length_b   1.000
_cell.length_c   1.000
_cell.angle_alpha   90.00
_cell.angle_beta   90.00
_cell.angle_gamma   90.00
#
_symmetry.space_group_name_H-M   'P 1'
#
loop_
_entity.id
_entity.type
_entity.pdbx_description
1 polymer ?
#
loop_
_entity_poly.entity_id
_entity_poly.type
_entity_poly.pdbx_seq_one_letter_code
_entity_poly.pdbx_strand_id
1 'polypeptide(L)'
;ELTRLAEVLLAAAVRFACDRLGERYGPLGGAGPGGGFAVVALGKLGAGELNYSSDVDLLYLYGQEGESGGGREGRVSNHRWAVRAAQGVTRLLERATPEGRLYRVDLRLRPDGAGGPLALTPEACGGYYEARGQGWERMALLRARPVAGDPEVGRAFLEAVAPFVYRRTADPALVASVRELKRRHTRELAARRERGFHVKLGTGGIREVEFFCQTLQLLHAGREPRLRCRNTFQLLHRLRRAGLIDAELHASQLADYRLLRRIEQRLQMEEDRQTHLLPEAPEPRRRLALGLGYPDLAAFDAEVAALRDRVHLLFLSLFAREEDEAARRRRRWLADHLTERLAFVDRETAEAVLAAWPAEALEVQEPAAIADGLALLAAAAAGEPAAVHLVAAGHGRLELRLAAADAVGLAALSTGALAAAGLDIVEG
;
A
#
# COMPACT_ATOMS: atom_id res chain seq x y z
N GLU A 1 0.38 16.88 -18.46
CA GLU A 1 -0.68 17.23 -19.44
C GLU A 1 -1.89 16.31 -19.34
N LEU A 2 -1.67 14.98 -19.34
CA LEU A 2 -2.73 13.96 -19.20
C LEU A 2 -3.72 14.23 -18.05
N THR A 3 -3.22 14.60 -16.87
CA THR A 3 -4.07 15.02 -15.74
C THR A 3 -4.99 16.19 -16.10
N ARG A 4 -4.47 17.25 -16.74
CA ARG A 4 -5.27 18.43 -17.10
C ARG A 4 -6.34 18.07 -18.13
N LEU A 5 -6.00 17.23 -19.10
CA LEU A 5 -6.96 16.72 -20.08
C LEU A 5 -8.11 15.98 -19.38
N ALA A 6 -7.79 15.06 -18.46
CA ALA A 6 -8.79 14.32 -17.70
C ALA A 6 -9.71 15.25 -16.88
N GLU A 7 -9.16 16.28 -16.23
CA GLU A 7 -9.94 17.28 -15.48
C GLU A 7 -10.90 18.07 -16.36
N VAL A 8 -10.46 18.52 -17.54
CA VAL A 8 -11.33 19.26 -18.47
C VAL A 8 -12.48 18.39 -18.94
N LEU A 9 -12.20 17.13 -19.30
CA LEU A 9 -13.22 16.17 -19.73
C LEU A 9 -14.18 15.82 -18.58
N LEU A 10 -13.67 15.62 -17.37
CA LEU A 10 -14.50 15.40 -16.17
C LEU A 10 -15.41 16.60 -15.89
N ALA A 11 -14.88 17.82 -15.95
CA ALA A 11 -15.66 19.03 -15.75
C ALA A 11 -16.77 19.17 -16.80
N ALA A 12 -16.49 18.82 -18.06
CA ALA A 12 -17.51 18.80 -19.11
C ALA A 12 -18.60 17.74 -18.85
N ALA A 13 -18.21 16.51 -18.48
CA ALA A 13 -19.14 15.44 -18.17
C ALA A 13 -20.05 15.78 -16.96
N VAL A 14 -19.47 16.38 -15.91
CA VAL A 14 -20.21 16.84 -14.73
C VAL A 14 -21.22 17.91 -15.11
N ARG A 15 -20.81 18.97 -15.83
CA ARG A 15 -21.73 20.03 -16.29
C ARG A 15 -22.88 19.44 -17.08
N PHE A 16 -22.58 18.62 -18.08
CA PHE A 16 -23.61 17.98 -18.91
C PHE A 16 -24.60 17.15 -18.10
N ALA A 17 -24.12 16.32 -17.18
CA ALA A 17 -24.98 15.50 -16.33
C ALA A 17 -25.85 16.35 -15.38
N CYS A 18 -25.26 17.38 -14.76
CA CYS A 18 -25.95 18.28 -13.86
C CYS A 18 -27.01 19.12 -14.57
N ASP A 19 -26.72 19.68 -15.75
CA ASP A 19 -27.66 20.48 -16.53
C ASP A 19 -28.88 19.64 -16.95
N ARG A 20 -28.63 18.42 -17.47
CA ARG A 20 -29.67 17.45 -17.84
C ARG A 20 -30.60 17.08 -16.69
N LEU A 21 -30.07 16.98 -15.48
CA LEU A 21 -30.83 16.68 -14.26
C LEU A 21 -31.52 17.92 -13.69
N GLY A 22 -30.89 19.09 -13.81
CA GLY A 22 -31.45 20.38 -13.45
C GLY A 22 -32.75 20.67 -14.20
N GLU A 23 -32.80 20.39 -15.51
CA GLU A 23 -34.04 20.51 -16.30
C GLU A 23 -35.18 19.61 -15.80
N ARG A 24 -34.84 18.41 -15.32
CA ARG A 24 -35.82 17.38 -14.93
C ARG A 24 -36.31 17.58 -13.50
N TYR A 25 -35.40 17.84 -12.57
CA TYR A 25 -35.67 17.82 -11.12
C TYR A 25 -35.39 19.15 -10.42
N GLY A 26 -34.98 20.18 -11.16
CA GLY A 26 -34.47 21.42 -10.58
C GLY A 26 -33.04 21.28 -10.06
N PRO A 27 -32.43 22.39 -9.58
CA PRO A 27 -31.07 22.39 -9.05
C PRO A 27 -30.95 21.52 -7.80
N LEU A 28 -29.79 20.90 -7.63
CA LEU A 28 -29.42 20.19 -6.41
C LEU A 28 -29.27 21.19 -5.24
N GLY A 29 -29.77 20.83 -4.05
CA GLY A 29 -29.45 21.53 -2.79
C GLY A 29 -29.85 23.01 -2.69
N GLY A 30 -30.78 23.50 -3.52
CA GLY A 30 -31.25 24.89 -3.47
C GLY A 30 -30.24 25.91 -4.00
N ALA A 31 -29.74 25.73 -5.23
CA ALA A 31 -29.04 26.70 -6.09
C ALA A 31 -27.82 27.49 -5.54
N GLY A 32 -27.46 27.35 -4.26
CA GLY A 32 -26.36 28.06 -3.62
C GLY A 32 -25.04 27.29 -3.61
N PRO A 33 -23.90 27.98 -3.40
CA PRO A 33 -22.61 27.33 -3.17
C PRO A 33 -22.67 26.34 -2.01
N GLY A 34 -22.04 25.18 -2.15
CA GLY A 34 -22.01 24.14 -1.11
C GLY A 34 -23.24 23.23 -1.14
N GLY A 35 -24.23 23.49 -1.98
CA GLY A 35 -25.39 22.62 -2.21
C GLY A 35 -25.24 21.72 -3.45
N GLY A 36 -24.17 21.87 -4.22
CA GLY A 36 -24.00 21.22 -5.52
C GLY A 36 -23.44 19.79 -5.49
N PHE A 37 -23.04 19.33 -6.67
CA PHE A 37 -22.41 18.02 -6.88
C PHE A 37 -20.92 18.21 -7.16
N ALA A 38 -20.07 17.38 -6.59
CA ALA A 38 -18.62 17.47 -6.76
C ALA A 38 -17.98 16.11 -7.02
N VAL A 39 -16.82 16.14 -7.68
CA VAL A 39 -16.00 14.97 -7.97
C VAL A 39 -14.62 15.16 -7.35
N VAL A 40 -14.22 14.20 -6.53
CA VAL A 40 -12.87 14.10 -5.96
C VAL A 40 -12.11 13.01 -6.69
N ALA A 41 -10.95 13.35 -7.23
CA ALA A 41 -10.01 12.38 -7.76
C ALA A 41 -9.09 11.84 -6.65
N LEU A 42 -8.81 10.55 -6.72
CA LEU A 42 -7.84 9.84 -5.90
C LEU A 42 -6.69 9.34 -6.77
N GLY A 43 -5.78 8.57 -6.19
CA GLY A 43 -4.74 7.87 -6.94
C GLY A 43 -3.88 8.79 -7.82
N LYS A 44 -3.59 8.35 -9.04
CA LYS A 44 -2.70 9.08 -9.98
C LYS A 44 -3.34 10.38 -10.48
N LEU A 45 -4.65 10.42 -10.70
CA LEU A 45 -5.35 11.65 -11.11
C LEU A 45 -5.30 12.71 -10.00
N GLY A 46 -5.60 12.31 -8.76
CA GLY A 46 -5.56 13.18 -7.59
C GLY A 46 -4.17 13.76 -7.32
N ALA A 47 -3.12 12.95 -7.52
CA ALA A 47 -1.71 13.34 -7.40
C ALA A 47 -1.18 14.21 -8.55
N GLY A 48 -1.93 14.38 -9.65
CA GLY A 48 -1.46 15.08 -10.83
C GLY A 48 -0.39 14.31 -11.62
N GLU A 49 -0.53 12.99 -11.62
CA GLU A 49 0.45 12.04 -12.11
C GLU A 49 -0.20 10.98 -13.03
N LEU A 50 -1.19 11.36 -13.83
CA LEU A 50 -1.89 10.41 -14.69
C LEU A 50 -0.93 9.82 -15.76
N ASN A 51 -1.09 8.54 -16.10
CA ASN A 51 -0.40 7.91 -17.25
C ASN A 51 -1.35 7.72 -18.44
N TYR A 52 -0.82 7.27 -19.58
CA TYR A 52 -1.56 7.11 -20.83
C TYR A 52 -2.74 6.14 -20.72
N SER A 53 -2.53 4.99 -20.09
CA SER A 53 -3.56 3.95 -19.93
C SER A 53 -3.91 3.77 -18.44
N SER A 54 -4.29 4.86 -17.77
CA SER A 54 -4.71 4.83 -16.35
C SER A 54 -6.23 4.86 -16.18
N ASP A 55 -6.71 4.14 -15.17
CA ASP A 55 -8.05 4.34 -14.65
C ASP A 55 -8.12 5.68 -13.90
N VAL A 56 -9.30 6.29 -13.84
CA VAL A 56 -9.55 7.47 -13.01
C VAL A 56 -10.27 7.02 -11.73
N ASP A 57 -9.56 7.10 -10.61
CA ASP A 57 -10.11 6.82 -9.30
C ASP A 57 -10.96 8.00 -8.82
N LEU A 58 -12.29 7.84 -8.75
CA LEU A 58 -13.22 8.93 -8.44
C LEU A 58 -14.06 8.65 -7.19
N LEU A 59 -14.39 9.72 -6.48
CA LEU A 59 -15.38 9.77 -5.40
C LEU A 59 -16.38 10.87 -5.73
N TYR A 60 -17.67 10.56 -5.63
CA TYR A 60 -18.75 11.51 -5.92
C TYR A 60 -19.36 12.05 -4.64
N LEU A 61 -19.59 13.36 -4.61
CA LEU A 61 -20.10 14.09 -3.47
C LEU A 61 -21.30 14.95 -3.83
N TYR A 62 -22.14 15.21 -2.84
CA TYR A 62 -23.14 16.27 -2.87
C TYR A 62 -23.17 17.04 -1.55
N GLY A 63 -23.66 18.28 -1.60
CA GLY A 63 -23.59 19.19 -0.46
C GLY A 63 -24.25 18.68 0.82
N GLN A 64 -25.54 18.36 0.74
CA GLN A 64 -26.38 18.08 1.91
C GLN A 64 -27.61 17.25 1.57
N GLU A 65 -28.20 16.62 2.58
CA GLU A 65 -29.50 15.97 2.47
C GLU A 65 -30.63 16.97 2.18
N GLY A 66 -31.81 16.43 1.86
CA GLY A 66 -32.99 17.22 1.50
C GLY A 66 -33.48 16.91 0.09
N GLU A 67 -34.11 17.89 -0.54
CA GLU A 67 -34.74 17.74 -1.86
C GLU A 67 -34.20 18.74 -2.89
N SER A 68 -34.19 18.30 -4.14
CA SER A 68 -33.93 19.16 -5.30
C SER A 68 -34.98 20.25 -5.46
N GLY A 69 -34.64 21.30 -6.22
CA GLY A 69 -35.47 22.50 -6.39
C GLY A 69 -36.84 22.27 -7.04
N GLY A 70 -37.07 21.11 -7.66
CA GLY A 70 -38.27 20.79 -8.42
C GLY A 70 -38.15 21.23 -9.88
N GLY A 71 -38.46 20.31 -10.81
CA GLY A 71 -38.43 20.57 -12.25
C GLY A 71 -39.61 19.95 -12.98
N ARG A 72 -39.46 19.66 -14.28
CA ARG A 72 -40.52 19.05 -15.12
C ARG A 72 -41.06 17.72 -14.57
N GLU A 73 -40.23 16.97 -13.84
CA GLU A 73 -40.57 15.68 -13.24
C GLU A 73 -40.71 15.76 -11.71
N GLY A 74 -40.91 16.96 -11.16
CA GLY A 74 -41.09 17.18 -9.72
C GLY A 74 -39.77 17.20 -8.94
N ARG A 75 -39.87 16.95 -7.62
CA ARG A 75 -38.74 16.90 -6.69
C ARG A 75 -38.30 15.46 -6.46
N VAL A 76 -36.99 15.30 -6.28
CA VAL A 76 -36.38 14.07 -5.77
C VAL A 76 -35.41 14.42 -4.64
N SER A 77 -35.09 13.46 -3.79
CA SER A 77 -34.04 13.65 -2.77
C SER A 77 -32.69 14.02 -3.40
N ASN A 78 -31.91 14.84 -2.71
CA ASN A 78 -30.57 15.25 -3.13
C ASN A 78 -29.67 14.03 -3.36
N HIS A 79 -29.72 13.02 -2.48
CA HIS A 79 -29.02 11.76 -2.67
C HIS A 79 -29.40 11.08 -4.01
N ARG A 80 -30.70 10.95 -4.31
CA ARG A 80 -31.16 10.32 -5.57
C ARG A 80 -30.71 11.11 -6.79
N TRP A 81 -30.74 12.44 -6.71
CA TRP A 81 -30.23 13.32 -7.75
C TRP A 81 -28.73 13.10 -7.96
N ALA A 82 -27.94 13.10 -6.88
CA ALA A 82 -26.49 12.93 -6.91
C ALA A 82 -26.07 11.55 -7.42
N VAL A 83 -26.76 10.48 -7.02
CA VAL A 83 -26.54 9.13 -7.57
C VAL A 83 -26.78 9.09 -9.08
N ARG A 84 -27.84 9.76 -9.56
CA ARG A 84 -28.10 9.85 -11.02
C ARG A 84 -27.03 10.67 -11.75
N ALA A 85 -26.53 11.74 -11.14
CA ALA A 85 -25.43 12.53 -11.68
C ALA A 85 -24.15 11.69 -11.78
N ALA A 86 -23.77 11.02 -10.69
CA ALA A 86 -22.63 10.11 -10.63
C ALA A 86 -22.70 9.02 -11.70
N GLN A 87 -23.84 8.35 -11.84
CA GLN A 87 -24.05 7.34 -12.90
C GLN A 87 -23.96 7.96 -14.30
N GLY A 88 -24.47 9.18 -14.49
CA GLY A 88 -24.37 9.93 -15.74
C GLY A 88 -22.92 10.22 -16.12
N VAL A 89 -22.14 10.76 -15.18
CA VAL A 89 -20.72 11.06 -15.35
C VAL A 89 -19.93 9.78 -15.65
N THR A 90 -20.09 8.72 -14.86
CA THR A 90 -19.41 7.44 -15.11
C THR A 90 -19.75 6.90 -16.50
N ARG A 91 -21.02 6.91 -16.91
CA ARG A 91 -21.41 6.45 -18.25
C ARG A 91 -20.78 7.29 -19.37
N LEU A 92 -20.69 8.61 -19.23
CA LEU A 92 -20.07 9.48 -20.24
C LEU A 92 -18.57 9.19 -20.41
N LEU A 93 -17.90 8.78 -19.34
CA LEU A 93 -16.47 8.47 -19.38
C LEU A 93 -16.18 7.05 -19.92
N GLU A 94 -16.96 6.07 -19.46
CA GLU A 94 -16.66 4.64 -19.71
C GLU A 94 -17.28 4.08 -20.98
N ARG A 95 -18.38 4.68 -21.48
CA ARG A 95 -19.11 4.15 -22.64
C ARG A 95 -18.19 4.10 -23.85
N ALA A 96 -18.04 2.89 -24.40
CA ALA A 96 -17.38 2.70 -25.68
C ALA A 96 -18.27 3.22 -26.82
N THR A 97 -17.64 3.97 -27.71
CA THR A 97 -18.18 4.50 -28.97
C THR A 97 -17.28 4.03 -30.11
N PRO A 98 -17.66 4.21 -31.39
CA PRO A 98 -16.74 3.98 -32.52
C PRO A 98 -15.42 4.76 -32.40
N GLU A 99 -15.43 5.91 -31.72
CA GLU A 99 -14.26 6.73 -31.43
C GLU A 99 -13.46 6.26 -30.20
N GLY A 100 -13.88 5.16 -29.56
CA GLY A 100 -13.28 4.63 -28.34
C GLY A 100 -14.02 5.03 -27.08
N ARG A 101 -13.32 5.05 -25.94
CA ARG A 101 -13.83 5.49 -24.63
C ARG A 101 -12.93 6.59 -24.08
N LEU A 102 -13.44 7.44 -23.19
CA LEU A 102 -12.60 8.48 -22.58
C LEU A 102 -11.71 7.90 -21.47
N TYR A 103 -12.31 7.33 -20.43
CA TYR A 103 -11.58 6.74 -19.29
C TYR A 103 -12.34 5.56 -18.71
N ARG A 104 -11.60 4.59 -18.15
CA ARG A 104 -12.17 3.66 -17.16
C ARG A 104 -12.27 4.35 -15.83
N VAL A 105 -13.37 4.16 -15.11
CA VAL A 105 -13.62 4.80 -13.84
C VAL A 105 -13.54 3.76 -12.72
N ASP A 106 -12.67 3.98 -11.75
CA ASP A 106 -12.61 3.15 -10.54
C ASP A 106 -13.28 3.89 -9.38
N LEU A 107 -14.31 3.26 -8.81
CA LEU A 107 -15.09 3.81 -7.69
C LEU A 107 -14.88 3.01 -6.40
N ARG A 108 -13.93 2.07 -6.36
CA ARG A 108 -13.74 1.13 -5.24
C ARG A 108 -13.12 1.79 -4.00
N LEU A 109 -12.54 2.98 -4.15
CA LEU A 109 -11.91 3.72 -3.04
C LEU A 109 -12.89 4.62 -2.26
N ARG A 110 -14.19 4.61 -2.59
CA ARG A 110 -15.22 5.30 -1.80
C ARG A 110 -15.48 4.55 -0.48
N PRO A 111 -16.03 5.21 0.55
CA PRO A 111 -16.50 4.55 1.78
C PRO A 111 -17.32 3.29 1.51
N ASP A 112 -17.00 2.20 2.22
CA ASP A 112 -17.59 0.86 2.04
C ASP A 112 -17.38 0.22 0.64
N GLY A 113 -16.46 0.78 -0.16
CA GLY A 113 -16.05 0.26 -1.45
C GLY A 113 -17.23 0.01 -2.39
N ALA A 114 -17.25 -1.15 -3.06
CA ALA A 114 -18.30 -1.50 -4.01
C ALA A 114 -19.71 -1.62 -3.38
N GLY A 115 -19.79 -1.94 -2.08
CA GLY A 115 -21.06 -2.05 -1.34
C GLY A 115 -21.59 -0.73 -0.80
N GLY A 116 -20.77 0.33 -0.81
CA GLY A 116 -21.14 1.65 -0.31
C GLY A 116 -21.96 2.50 -1.29
N PRO A 117 -22.56 3.60 -0.79
CA PRO A 117 -23.31 4.55 -1.62
C PRO A 117 -22.44 5.10 -2.75
N LEU A 118 -23.06 5.37 -3.91
CA LEU A 118 -22.32 5.89 -5.06
C LEU A 118 -21.94 7.36 -4.89
N ALA A 119 -22.75 8.14 -4.17
CA ALA A 119 -22.51 9.53 -3.84
C ALA A 119 -22.80 9.77 -2.36
N LEU A 120 -22.00 10.60 -1.69
CA LEU A 120 -22.05 10.84 -0.24
C LEU A 120 -21.98 12.34 0.06
N THR A 121 -22.42 12.75 1.24
CA THR A 121 -22.13 14.10 1.75
C THR A 121 -20.73 14.15 2.37
N PRO A 122 -20.08 15.33 2.41
CA PRO A 122 -18.84 15.53 3.18
C PRO A 122 -18.96 15.07 4.64
N GLU A 123 -20.10 15.34 5.28
CA GLU A 123 -20.39 14.93 6.65
C GLU A 123 -20.42 13.41 6.80
N ALA A 124 -21.12 12.70 5.91
CA ALA A 124 -21.15 11.24 5.92
C ALA A 124 -19.76 10.62 5.70
N CYS A 125 -18.94 11.22 4.83
CA CYS A 125 -17.55 10.82 4.67
C CYS A 125 -16.73 11.05 5.95
N GLY A 126 -16.87 12.22 6.59
CA GLY A 126 -16.20 12.52 7.85
C GLY A 126 -16.51 11.49 8.93
N GLY A 127 -17.80 11.24 9.18
CA GLY A 127 -18.25 10.25 10.16
C GLY A 127 -17.77 8.82 9.84
N TYR A 128 -17.74 8.44 8.56
CA TYR A 128 -17.20 7.14 8.14
C TYR A 128 -15.72 6.99 8.51
N TYR A 129 -14.87 7.94 8.10
CA TYR A 129 -13.43 7.82 8.30
C TYR A 129 -13.03 7.98 9.76
N GLU A 130 -13.76 8.78 10.53
CA GLU A 130 -13.56 8.88 11.98
C GLU A 130 -13.87 7.55 12.69
N ALA A 131 -14.99 6.91 12.36
CA ALA A 131 -15.44 5.70 13.05
C ALA A 131 -14.76 4.42 12.55
N ARG A 132 -14.51 4.29 11.24
CA ARG A 132 -14.18 3.02 10.57
C ARG A 132 -13.02 3.09 9.59
N GLY A 133 -12.43 4.28 9.39
CA GLY A 133 -11.40 4.48 8.36
C GLY A 133 -10.16 3.62 8.57
N GLN A 134 -9.72 2.94 7.51
CA GLN A 134 -8.58 2.02 7.55
C GLN A 134 -7.27 2.69 7.10
N GLY A 135 -6.13 2.08 7.46
CA GLY A 135 -4.80 2.59 7.11
C GLY A 135 -4.59 2.79 5.61
N TRP A 136 -5.09 1.86 4.77
CA TRP A 136 -4.94 1.99 3.32
C TRP A 136 -5.81 3.13 2.75
N GLU A 137 -6.99 3.38 3.33
CA GLU A 137 -7.86 4.50 2.93
C GLU A 137 -7.20 5.83 3.25
N ARG A 138 -6.55 5.91 4.42
CA ARG A 138 -5.73 7.06 4.80
C ARG A 138 -4.65 7.36 3.77
N MET A 139 -3.95 6.33 3.29
CA MET A 139 -2.93 6.46 2.23
C MET A 139 -3.54 6.90 0.89
N ALA A 140 -4.74 6.42 0.55
CA ALA A 140 -5.45 6.85 -0.65
C ALA A 140 -5.86 8.33 -0.57
N LEU A 141 -6.37 8.77 0.58
CA LEU A 141 -6.83 10.13 0.82
C LEU A 141 -5.70 11.18 0.82
N LEU A 142 -4.43 10.79 1.03
CA LEU A 142 -3.28 11.68 0.81
C LEU A 142 -3.25 12.28 -0.60
N ARG A 143 -3.84 11.59 -1.58
CA ARG A 143 -3.93 12.03 -2.97
C ARG A 143 -5.27 12.68 -3.32
N ALA A 144 -6.22 12.75 -2.38
CA ALA A 144 -7.56 13.28 -2.65
C ALA A 144 -7.54 14.74 -3.10
N ARG A 145 -8.17 15.01 -4.25
CA ARG A 145 -8.27 16.36 -4.82
C ARG A 145 -9.62 16.57 -5.50
N PRO A 146 -10.40 17.60 -5.14
CA PRO A 146 -11.54 18.05 -5.94
C PRO A 146 -11.08 18.44 -7.34
N VAL A 147 -11.71 17.88 -8.37
CA VAL A 147 -11.33 18.07 -9.77
C VAL A 147 -12.46 18.60 -10.66
N ALA A 148 -13.72 18.46 -10.25
CA ALA A 148 -14.86 18.96 -11.00
C ALA A 148 -16.08 19.19 -10.09
N GLY A 149 -17.03 20.00 -10.56
CA GLY A 149 -18.27 20.30 -9.84
C GLY A 149 -18.14 21.46 -8.85
N ASP A 150 -18.96 21.43 -7.80
CA ASP A 150 -19.04 22.47 -6.79
C ASP A 150 -17.75 22.49 -5.91
N PRO A 151 -16.95 23.57 -5.97
CA PRO A 151 -15.70 23.66 -5.22
C PRO A 151 -15.91 23.65 -3.71
N GLU A 152 -17.05 24.14 -3.22
CA GLU A 152 -17.36 24.24 -1.79
C GLU A 152 -17.62 22.86 -1.18
N VAL A 153 -18.32 22.00 -1.89
CA VAL A 153 -18.52 20.60 -1.48
C VAL A 153 -17.18 19.85 -1.45
N GLY A 154 -16.32 20.09 -2.45
CA GLY A 154 -14.98 19.52 -2.48
C GLY A 154 -14.10 20.00 -1.32
N ARG A 155 -14.18 21.28 -0.97
CA ARG A 155 -13.48 21.87 0.19
C ARG A 155 -13.99 21.26 1.50
N ALA A 156 -15.30 21.22 1.69
CA ALA A 156 -15.93 20.64 2.87
C ALA A 156 -15.51 19.17 3.06
N PHE A 157 -15.40 18.39 1.99
CA PHE A 157 -14.89 17.02 2.09
C PHE A 157 -13.45 16.95 2.56
N LEU A 158 -12.55 17.76 1.99
CA LEU A 158 -11.15 17.78 2.41
C LEU A 158 -11.01 18.18 3.89
N GLU A 159 -11.83 19.12 4.35
CA GLU A 159 -11.89 19.54 5.76
C GLU A 159 -12.41 18.41 6.65
N ALA A 160 -13.49 17.74 6.25
CA ALA A 160 -14.09 16.64 6.99
C ALA A 160 -13.13 15.45 7.18
N VAL A 161 -12.31 15.12 6.18
CA VAL A 161 -11.38 13.97 6.27
C VAL A 161 -10.00 14.35 6.80
N ALA A 162 -9.66 15.64 6.89
CA ALA A 162 -8.34 16.09 7.33
C ALA A 162 -7.93 15.57 8.74
N PRO A 163 -8.81 15.52 9.75
CA PRO A 163 -8.47 14.96 11.07
C PRO A 163 -8.10 13.48 11.01
N PHE A 164 -8.80 12.72 10.15
CA PHE A 164 -8.46 11.33 9.90
C PHE A 164 -7.11 11.23 9.20
N VAL A 165 -6.86 11.96 8.11
CA VAL A 165 -5.64 11.83 7.30
C VAL A 165 -4.39 12.34 8.03
N TYR A 166 -4.45 13.57 8.57
CA TYR A 166 -3.30 14.32 9.09
C TYR A 166 -3.31 14.41 10.61
N ARG A 167 -3.16 13.28 11.28
CA ARG A 167 -3.11 13.22 12.74
C ARG A 167 -1.91 13.99 13.28
N ARG A 168 -2.13 14.83 14.30
CA ARG A 168 -1.08 15.66 14.92
C ARG A 168 0.03 14.83 15.56
N THR A 169 -0.27 13.63 16.04
CA THR A 169 0.69 12.71 16.64
C THR A 169 0.73 11.41 15.84
N ALA A 170 1.94 10.94 15.55
CA ALA A 170 2.17 9.58 15.06
C ALA A 170 2.07 8.62 16.25
N ASP A 171 0.84 8.34 16.68
CA ASP A 171 0.61 7.44 17.79
C ASP A 171 0.91 5.98 17.40
N PRO A 172 1.02 5.07 18.39
CA PRO A 172 1.33 3.67 18.12
C PRO A 172 0.34 3.00 17.16
N ALA A 173 -0.92 3.42 17.16
CA ALA A 173 -1.95 2.88 16.26
C ALA A 173 -1.68 3.26 14.78
N LEU A 174 -1.29 4.50 14.49
CA LEU A 174 -0.91 4.92 13.15
C LEU A 174 0.33 4.16 12.66
N VAL A 175 1.36 4.04 13.51
CA VAL A 175 2.59 3.32 13.15
C VAL A 175 2.30 1.84 12.89
N ALA A 176 1.53 1.18 13.76
CA ALA A 176 1.11 -0.21 13.57
C ALA A 176 0.31 -0.39 12.27
N SER A 177 -0.59 0.56 11.95
CA SER A 177 -1.35 0.53 10.72
C SER A 177 -0.46 0.60 9.48
N VAL A 178 0.53 1.49 9.45
CA VAL A 178 1.47 1.59 8.32
C VAL A 178 2.36 0.34 8.21
N ARG A 179 2.79 -0.24 9.33
CA ARG A 179 3.53 -1.50 9.33
C ARG A 179 2.72 -2.66 8.76
N GLU A 180 1.44 -2.77 9.08
CA GLU A 180 0.59 -3.81 8.48
C GLU A 180 0.44 -3.61 6.97
N LEU A 181 0.35 -2.36 6.50
CA LEU A 181 0.37 -2.08 5.05
C LEU A 181 1.69 -2.49 4.40
N LYS A 182 2.84 -2.23 5.05
CA LYS A 182 4.17 -2.68 4.58
C LYS A 182 4.19 -4.21 4.49
N ARG A 183 3.75 -4.92 5.54
CA ARG A 183 3.69 -6.40 5.58
C ARG A 183 2.80 -6.96 4.48
N ARG A 184 1.59 -6.42 4.32
CA ARG A 184 0.67 -6.80 3.24
C ARG A 184 1.31 -6.58 1.87
N HIS A 185 1.96 -5.44 1.66
CA HIS A 185 2.68 -5.14 0.42
C HIS A 185 3.77 -6.19 0.13
N THR A 186 4.59 -6.55 1.12
CA THR A 186 5.62 -7.59 0.99
C THR A 186 5.03 -8.96 0.67
N ARG A 187 3.91 -9.36 1.32
CA ARG A 187 3.20 -10.61 1.01
C ARG A 187 2.65 -10.62 -0.42
N GLU A 188 2.05 -9.50 -0.85
CA GLU A 188 1.53 -9.34 -2.22
C GLU A 188 2.65 -9.41 -3.27
N LEU A 189 3.83 -8.86 -2.98
CA LEU A 189 5.04 -9.00 -3.79
C LEU A 189 5.48 -10.46 -3.91
N ALA A 190 5.63 -11.15 -2.77
CA ALA A 190 6.11 -12.54 -2.72
C ALA A 190 5.16 -13.54 -3.40
N ALA A 191 3.85 -13.25 -3.39
CA ALA A 191 2.85 -14.10 -4.04
C ALA A 191 2.82 -13.97 -5.58
N ARG A 192 3.51 -12.98 -6.16
CA ARG A 192 3.53 -12.77 -7.62
C ARG A 192 4.31 -13.88 -8.31
N ARG A 193 3.71 -14.41 -9.37
CA ARG A 193 4.30 -15.43 -10.27
C ARG A 193 4.60 -14.88 -11.66
N GLU A 194 4.47 -13.58 -11.85
CA GLU A 194 4.78 -12.91 -13.12
C GLU A 194 6.28 -13.02 -13.40
N ARG A 195 6.63 -13.44 -14.61
CA ARG A 195 8.02 -13.41 -15.08
C ARG A 195 8.32 -11.98 -15.56
N GLY A 196 9.55 -11.53 -15.34
CA GLY A 196 9.98 -10.17 -15.67
C GLY A 196 9.69 -9.12 -14.58
N PHE A 197 10.14 -7.89 -14.82
CA PHE A 197 9.99 -6.79 -13.87
C PHE A 197 8.66 -6.05 -14.08
N HIS A 198 7.78 -6.09 -13.09
CA HIS A 198 6.58 -5.27 -13.07
C HIS A 198 6.90 -3.86 -12.52
N VAL A 199 7.08 -2.87 -13.39
CA VAL A 199 7.59 -1.52 -13.05
C VAL A 199 6.82 -0.83 -11.91
N LYS A 200 5.52 -1.11 -11.79
CA LYS A 200 4.68 -0.51 -10.74
C LYS A 200 4.63 -1.29 -9.42
N LEU A 201 4.56 -2.61 -9.50
CA LEU A 201 4.14 -3.49 -8.40
C LEU A 201 5.21 -4.50 -8.00
N GLY A 202 6.29 -4.64 -8.77
CA GLY A 202 7.42 -5.48 -8.45
C GLY A 202 8.40 -4.79 -7.50
N THR A 203 9.31 -5.58 -6.96
CA THR A 203 10.43 -5.16 -6.12
C THR A 203 11.25 -4.07 -6.81
N GLY A 204 11.43 -2.94 -6.14
CA GLY A 204 12.09 -1.75 -6.67
C GLY A 204 11.18 -0.89 -7.57
N GLY A 205 9.87 -1.10 -7.50
CA GLY A 205 8.88 -0.47 -8.37
C GLY A 205 8.32 0.85 -7.86
N ILE A 206 7.47 1.49 -8.68
CA ILE A 206 6.82 2.78 -8.40
C ILE A 206 6.13 2.77 -7.04
N ARG A 207 5.40 1.70 -6.71
CA ARG A 207 4.60 1.63 -5.49
C ARG A 207 5.47 1.68 -4.22
N GLU A 208 6.69 1.13 -4.25
CA GLU A 208 7.61 1.19 -3.11
C GLU A 208 8.09 2.63 -2.83
N VAL A 209 8.45 3.39 -3.87
CA VAL A 209 8.79 4.82 -3.75
C VAL A 209 7.61 5.63 -3.20
N GLU A 210 6.41 5.39 -3.75
CA GLU A 210 5.20 6.07 -3.29
C GLU A 210 4.89 5.74 -1.83
N PHE A 211 5.03 4.46 -1.45
CA PHE A 211 4.82 4.00 -0.08
C PHE A 211 5.80 4.65 0.89
N PHE A 212 7.09 4.74 0.53
CA PHE A 212 8.10 5.42 1.33
C PHE A 212 7.73 6.89 1.57
N CYS A 213 7.46 7.63 0.50
CA CYS A 213 7.15 9.06 0.59
C CYS A 213 5.88 9.30 1.40
N GLN A 214 4.83 8.51 1.14
CA GLN A 214 3.54 8.64 1.81
C GLN A 214 3.60 8.22 3.28
N THR A 215 4.44 7.23 3.62
CA THR A 215 4.69 6.86 5.02
C THR A 215 5.26 8.04 5.81
N LEU A 216 6.33 8.66 5.30
CA LEU A 216 6.90 9.86 5.93
C LEU A 216 5.88 11.01 5.98
N GLN A 217 5.08 11.17 4.92
CA GLN A 217 4.01 12.14 4.90
C GLN A 217 2.99 11.89 6.02
N LEU A 218 2.50 10.66 6.21
CA LEU A 218 1.55 10.34 7.28
C LEU A 218 2.11 10.63 8.66
N LEU A 219 3.38 10.28 8.90
CA LEU A 219 4.00 10.43 10.21
C LEU A 219 4.27 11.91 10.58
N HIS A 220 4.49 12.78 9.59
CA HIS A 220 4.95 14.14 9.83
C HIS A 220 3.96 15.25 9.41
N ALA A 221 3.08 15.02 8.42
CA ALA A 221 2.24 16.08 7.84
C ALA A 221 1.13 16.62 8.77
N GLY A 222 0.87 15.93 9.89
CA GLY A 222 0.04 16.45 10.97
C GLY A 222 0.62 17.70 11.63
N ARG A 223 1.95 17.72 11.85
CA ARG A 223 2.69 18.83 12.48
C ARG A 223 3.38 19.73 11.47
N GLU A 224 3.66 19.21 10.27
CA GLU A 224 4.26 19.95 9.17
C GLU A 224 3.29 20.05 7.98
N PRO A 225 2.40 21.07 7.96
CA PRO A 225 1.44 21.25 6.88
C PRO A 225 2.07 21.39 5.49
N ARG A 226 3.35 21.81 5.40
CA ARG A 226 4.05 21.86 4.12
C ARG A 226 4.15 20.48 3.48
N LEU A 227 4.14 19.38 4.24
CA LEU A 227 4.15 18.04 3.67
C LEU A 227 2.80 17.62 3.05
N ARG A 228 1.71 18.38 3.21
CA ARG A 228 0.36 18.06 2.67
C ARG A 228 0.24 18.32 1.15
N CYS A 229 1.19 17.82 0.37
CA CYS A 229 1.10 17.77 -1.09
C CYS A 229 0.77 16.37 -1.60
N ARG A 230 0.15 16.29 -2.78
CA ARG A 230 -0.37 15.05 -3.34
C ARG A 230 0.60 14.39 -4.32
N ASN A 231 1.41 15.21 -5.00
CA ASN A 231 2.35 14.79 -6.02
C ASN A 231 3.65 14.28 -5.39
N THR A 232 4.11 13.11 -5.82
CA THR A 232 5.28 12.39 -5.30
C THR A 232 6.58 13.18 -5.53
N PHE A 233 6.76 13.78 -6.71
CA PHE A 233 7.94 14.61 -6.98
C PHE A 233 8.00 15.83 -6.06
N GLN A 234 6.86 16.50 -5.87
CA GLN A 234 6.79 17.62 -4.91
C GLN A 234 7.04 17.14 -3.48
N LEU A 235 6.51 15.98 -3.11
CA LEU A 235 6.68 15.41 -1.78
C LEU A 235 8.15 15.11 -1.50
N LEU A 236 8.89 14.48 -2.41
CA LEU A 236 10.33 14.28 -2.28
C LEU A 236 11.08 15.59 -1.99
N HIS A 237 10.79 16.66 -2.75
CA HIS A 237 11.41 17.95 -2.51
C HIS A 237 11.06 18.53 -1.13
N ARG A 238 9.80 18.36 -0.68
CA ARG A 238 9.36 18.84 0.64
C ARG A 238 9.92 18.02 1.80
N LEU A 239 10.05 16.70 1.64
CA LEU A 239 10.72 15.82 2.61
C LEU A 239 12.18 16.25 2.80
N ARG A 240 12.88 16.57 1.70
CA ARG A 240 14.26 17.09 1.76
C ARG A 240 14.33 18.41 2.51
N ARG A 241 13.45 19.36 2.18
CA ARG A 241 13.40 20.69 2.85
C ARG A 241 13.03 20.60 4.33
N ALA A 242 12.28 19.57 4.73
CA ALA A 242 11.94 19.28 6.11
C ALA A 242 13.06 18.54 6.88
N GLY A 243 14.16 18.17 6.21
CA GLY A 243 15.26 17.41 6.82
C GLY A 243 14.94 15.95 7.10
N LEU A 244 13.85 15.40 6.53
CA LEU A 244 13.44 14.01 6.71
C LEU A 244 14.20 13.03 5.81
N ILE A 245 14.80 13.55 4.73
CA ILE A 245 15.73 12.85 3.86
C ILE A 245 16.91 13.77 3.54
N ASP A 246 18.09 13.20 3.32
CA ASP A 246 19.28 13.94 2.92
C ASP A 246 19.27 14.28 1.41
N ALA A 247 20.30 15.01 0.96
CA ALA A 247 20.42 15.47 -0.42
C ALA A 247 20.66 14.32 -1.42
N GLU A 248 21.41 13.31 -1.00
CA GLU A 248 21.79 12.17 -1.83
C GLU A 248 20.58 11.29 -2.10
N LEU A 249 19.85 10.92 -1.04
CA LEU A 249 18.62 10.16 -1.13
C LEU A 249 17.56 10.91 -1.94
N HIS A 250 17.41 12.22 -1.72
CA HIS A 250 16.51 13.04 -2.53
C HIS A 250 16.87 13.00 -4.02
N ALA A 251 18.13 13.22 -4.38
CA ALA A 251 18.57 13.24 -5.78
C ALA A 251 18.37 11.88 -6.44
N SER A 252 18.79 10.81 -5.76
CA SER A 252 18.64 9.42 -6.17
C SER A 252 17.17 9.06 -6.42
N GLN A 253 16.29 9.27 -5.44
CA GLN A 253 14.89 8.88 -5.56
C GLN A 253 14.09 9.74 -6.54
N LEU A 254 14.49 11.00 -6.73
CA LEU A 254 13.89 11.85 -7.76
C LEU A 254 14.22 11.33 -9.17
N ALA A 255 15.46 10.87 -9.39
CA ALA A 255 15.88 10.27 -10.64
C ALA A 255 15.19 8.91 -10.85
N ASP A 256 15.20 8.05 -9.82
CA ASP A 256 14.63 6.71 -9.88
C ASP A 256 13.12 6.75 -10.16
N TYR A 257 12.39 7.56 -9.40
CA TYR A 257 10.96 7.74 -9.64
C TYR A 257 10.69 8.27 -11.05
N ARG A 258 11.47 9.24 -11.54
CA ARG A 258 11.32 9.75 -12.91
C ARG A 258 11.51 8.67 -13.95
N LEU A 259 12.55 7.85 -13.82
CA LEU A 259 12.84 6.77 -14.77
C LEU A 259 11.72 5.72 -14.75
N LEU A 260 11.29 5.27 -13.58
CA LEU A 260 10.17 4.33 -13.45
C LEU A 260 8.89 4.86 -14.13
N ARG A 261 8.58 6.15 -13.95
CA ARG A 261 7.42 6.78 -14.60
C ARG A 261 7.58 6.89 -16.11
N ARG A 262 8.78 7.17 -16.62
CA ARG A 262 9.06 7.18 -18.07
C ARG A 262 8.93 5.78 -18.67
N ILE A 263 9.45 4.75 -18.00
CA ILE A 263 9.29 3.35 -18.40
C ILE A 263 7.80 2.98 -18.45
N GLU A 264 7.05 3.23 -17.37
CA GLU A 264 5.61 2.96 -17.29
C GLU A 264 4.83 3.64 -18.42
N GLN A 265 5.10 4.91 -18.69
CA GLN A 265 4.46 5.64 -19.78
C GLN A 265 4.80 5.04 -21.14
N ARG A 266 6.07 4.70 -21.39
CA ARG A 266 6.52 4.18 -22.68
C ARG A 266 5.94 2.79 -22.97
N LEU A 267 5.85 1.94 -21.94
CA LEU A 267 5.17 0.64 -22.02
C LEU A 267 3.71 0.79 -22.41
N GLN A 268 3.01 1.78 -21.86
CA GLN A 268 1.60 2.01 -22.17
C GLN A 268 1.39 2.64 -23.55
N MET A 269 2.34 3.42 -24.06
CA MET A 269 2.26 4.05 -25.39
C MET A 269 2.35 3.05 -26.55
N GLU A 270 3.13 1.97 -26.42
CA GLU A 270 3.44 1.09 -27.58
C GLU A 270 2.21 0.38 -28.12
N GLU A 271 1.26 0.00 -27.25
CA GLU A 271 0.05 -0.73 -27.64
C GLU A 271 -1.25 -0.11 -27.11
N ASP A 272 -1.18 1.07 -26.49
CA ASP A 272 -2.28 1.69 -25.72
C ASP A 272 -2.89 0.74 -24.66
N ARG A 273 -2.05 -0.14 -24.11
CA ARG A 273 -2.44 -1.15 -23.11
C ARG A 273 -2.02 -0.73 -21.72
N GLN A 274 -2.81 -1.14 -20.72
CA GLN A 274 -2.45 -1.02 -19.31
C GLN A 274 -1.42 -2.08 -18.90
N THR A 275 -0.30 -2.14 -19.61
CA THR A 275 0.82 -3.01 -19.27
C THR A 275 1.80 -2.28 -18.37
N HIS A 276 2.38 -3.04 -17.44
CA HIS A 276 3.41 -2.59 -16.51
C HIS A 276 4.58 -3.57 -16.45
N LEU A 277 4.53 -4.66 -17.24
CA LEU A 277 5.60 -5.64 -17.31
C LEU A 277 6.60 -5.20 -18.35
N LEU A 278 7.88 -5.17 -17.97
CA LEU A 278 8.95 -5.03 -18.96
C LEU A 278 8.93 -6.25 -19.89
N PRO A 279 9.08 -6.05 -21.21
CA PRO A 279 9.21 -7.15 -22.14
C PRO A 279 10.41 -8.04 -21.80
N GLU A 280 10.19 -9.36 -21.84
CA GLU A 280 11.28 -10.34 -21.70
C GLU A 280 12.03 -10.55 -23.01
N ALA A 281 11.33 -10.47 -24.15
CA ALA A 281 11.94 -10.63 -25.45
C ALA A 281 12.97 -9.50 -25.71
N PRO A 282 14.19 -9.84 -26.18
CA PRO A 282 15.27 -8.86 -26.35
C PRO A 282 14.89 -7.68 -27.25
N GLU A 283 14.20 -7.92 -28.35
CA GLU A 283 13.89 -6.87 -29.33
C GLU A 283 12.90 -5.81 -28.83
N PRO A 284 11.70 -6.16 -28.31
CA PRO A 284 10.83 -5.18 -27.67
C PRO A 284 11.51 -4.41 -26.53
N ARG A 285 12.32 -5.09 -25.72
CA ARG A 285 13.07 -4.46 -24.62
C ARG A 285 14.14 -3.48 -25.13
N ARG A 286 14.84 -3.83 -26.21
CA ARG A 286 15.80 -2.96 -26.89
C ARG A 286 15.11 -1.72 -27.48
N ARG A 287 13.93 -1.86 -28.10
CA ARG A 287 13.15 -0.71 -28.59
C ARG A 287 12.74 0.22 -27.45
N LEU A 288 12.33 -0.33 -26.31
CA LEU A 288 12.02 0.43 -25.11
C LEU A 288 13.26 1.21 -24.63
N ALA A 289 14.41 0.56 -24.52
CA ALA A 289 15.68 1.18 -24.11
C ALA A 289 16.07 2.34 -25.03
N LEU A 290 16.10 2.12 -26.36
CA LEU A 290 16.41 3.16 -27.35
C LEU A 290 15.39 4.31 -27.28
N GLY A 291 14.10 4.00 -27.12
CA GLY A 291 13.03 4.99 -26.98
C GLY A 291 13.12 5.84 -25.70
N LEU A 292 13.84 5.37 -24.69
CA LEU A 292 14.14 6.12 -23.47
C LEU A 292 15.46 6.90 -23.55
N GLY A 293 16.23 6.73 -24.63
CA GLY A 293 17.48 7.44 -24.91
C GLY A 293 18.74 6.67 -24.48
N TYR A 294 18.65 5.37 -24.21
CA TYR A 294 19.80 4.54 -23.89
C TYR A 294 20.58 4.15 -25.15
N PRO A 295 21.92 4.02 -25.07
CA PRO A 295 22.73 3.63 -26.23
C PRO A 295 22.47 2.17 -26.65
N ASP A 296 22.19 1.30 -25.69
CA ASP A 296 21.94 -0.12 -25.93
C ASP A 296 21.09 -0.72 -24.78
N LEU A 297 20.75 -2.00 -24.95
CA LEU A 297 19.97 -2.75 -23.97
C LEU A 297 20.75 -3.02 -22.67
N ALA A 298 22.07 -3.21 -22.75
CA ALA A 298 22.89 -3.54 -21.57
C ALA A 298 22.96 -2.36 -20.59
N ALA A 299 23.13 -1.14 -21.10
CA ALA A 299 23.11 0.09 -20.32
C ALA A 299 21.76 0.29 -19.63
N PHE A 300 20.65 0.05 -20.35
CA PHE A 300 19.31 0.15 -19.78
C PHE A 300 19.07 -0.89 -18.68
N ASP A 301 19.44 -2.15 -18.91
CA ASP A 301 19.22 -3.22 -17.93
C ASP A 301 20.08 -3.04 -16.68
N ALA A 302 21.31 -2.56 -16.82
CA ALA A 302 22.18 -2.21 -15.69
C ALA A 302 21.57 -1.07 -14.85
N GLU A 303 21.05 -0.01 -15.47
CA GLU A 303 20.42 1.08 -14.74
C GLU A 303 19.11 0.63 -14.06
N VAL A 304 18.27 -0.16 -14.73
CA VAL A 304 17.05 -0.71 -14.15
C VAL A 304 17.35 -1.63 -12.96
N ALA A 305 18.38 -2.48 -13.04
CA ALA A 305 18.79 -3.33 -11.93
C ALA A 305 19.24 -2.48 -10.72
N ALA A 306 20.17 -1.54 -10.94
CA ALA A 306 20.69 -0.68 -9.87
C ALA A 306 19.58 0.18 -9.23
N LEU A 307 18.65 0.71 -10.04
CA LEU A 307 17.49 1.43 -9.55
C LEU A 307 16.61 0.56 -8.66
N ARG A 308 16.33 -0.67 -9.10
CA ARG A 308 15.45 -1.58 -8.34
C ARG A 308 16.02 -1.87 -6.96
N ASP A 309 17.32 -2.11 -6.89
CA ASP A 309 18.01 -2.36 -5.63
C ASP A 309 17.93 -1.13 -4.71
N ARG A 310 18.22 0.07 -5.22
CA ARG A 310 18.13 1.32 -4.44
C ARG A 310 16.72 1.55 -3.89
N VAL A 311 15.70 1.44 -4.74
CA VAL A 311 14.29 1.65 -4.35
C VAL A 311 13.85 0.61 -3.33
N HIS A 312 14.22 -0.65 -3.54
CA HIS A 312 13.83 -1.71 -2.62
C HIS A 312 14.53 -1.58 -1.26
N LEU A 313 15.83 -1.28 -1.23
CA LEU A 313 16.56 -1.00 0.00
C LEU A 313 15.97 0.17 0.78
N LEU A 314 15.51 1.21 0.08
CA LEU A 314 14.81 2.32 0.70
C LEU A 314 13.49 1.88 1.34
N PHE A 315 12.70 1.07 0.64
CA PHE A 315 11.46 0.52 1.17
C PHE A 315 11.71 -0.35 2.43
N LEU A 316 12.76 -1.18 2.40
CA LEU A 316 13.15 -1.99 3.55
C LEU A 316 13.61 -1.13 4.74
N SER A 317 14.29 0.00 4.49
CA SER A 317 14.76 0.88 5.57
C SER A 317 13.63 1.49 6.41
N LEU A 318 12.39 1.52 5.90
CA LEU A 318 11.23 1.98 6.66
C LEU A 318 11.06 1.10 7.89
N PHE A 319 11.09 1.72 9.08
CA PHE A 319 11.01 1.03 10.37
C PHE A 319 12.16 0.08 10.69
N ALA A 320 13.22 -0.04 9.87
CA ALA A 320 14.31 -0.99 10.09
C ALA A 320 14.97 -0.84 11.47
N ARG A 321 15.27 0.39 11.90
CA ARG A 321 15.85 0.64 13.25
C ARG A 321 14.94 0.18 14.38
N GLU A 322 13.64 0.42 14.25
CA GLU A 322 12.64 0.07 15.26
C GLU A 322 12.34 -1.43 15.25
N GLU A 323 12.33 -2.05 14.07
CA GLU A 323 12.22 -3.50 13.87
C GLU A 323 13.43 -4.21 14.46
N ASP A 324 14.65 -3.68 14.26
CA ASP A 324 15.88 -4.17 14.90
C ASP A 324 15.84 -4.02 16.41
N GLU A 325 15.39 -2.88 16.92
CA GLU A 325 15.22 -2.67 18.36
C GLU A 325 14.14 -3.57 18.95
N ALA A 326 13.02 -3.77 18.25
CA ALA A 326 11.95 -4.66 18.67
C ALA A 326 12.41 -6.13 18.63
N ALA A 327 13.14 -6.53 17.59
CA ALA A 327 13.81 -7.82 17.51
C ALA A 327 14.80 -7.99 18.65
N ARG A 328 15.67 -7.02 18.91
CA ARG A 328 16.58 -7.02 20.08
C ARG A 328 15.83 -7.14 21.41
N ARG A 329 14.73 -6.40 21.60
CA ARG A 329 13.88 -6.49 22.80
C ARG A 329 13.22 -7.86 22.93
N ARG A 330 12.69 -8.43 21.84
CA ARG A 330 12.08 -9.77 21.81
C ARG A 330 13.10 -10.87 22.04
N ARG A 331 14.30 -10.78 21.44
CA ARG A 331 15.41 -11.70 21.71
C ARG A 331 15.79 -11.67 23.19
N ARG A 332 15.89 -10.48 23.80
CA ARG A 332 16.15 -10.37 25.25
C ARG A 332 15.03 -10.97 26.08
N TRP A 333 13.78 -10.62 25.79
CA TRP A 333 12.63 -11.18 26.52
C TRP A 333 12.53 -12.70 26.36
N LEU A 334 12.73 -13.23 25.15
CA LEU A 334 12.78 -14.67 24.91
C LEU A 334 13.96 -15.30 25.65
N ALA A 335 15.15 -14.73 25.60
CA ALA A 335 16.31 -15.24 26.34
C ALA A 335 16.02 -15.30 27.85
N ASP A 336 15.49 -14.22 28.43
CA ASP A 336 15.07 -14.18 29.84
C ASP A 336 14.03 -15.28 30.13
N HIS A 337 13.00 -15.40 29.28
CA HIS A 337 11.92 -16.37 29.45
C HIS A 337 12.36 -17.84 29.24
N LEU A 338 13.33 -18.08 28.35
CA LEU A 338 13.90 -19.40 28.10
C LEU A 338 14.82 -19.82 29.26
N THR A 339 15.65 -18.91 29.78
CA THR A 339 16.50 -19.18 30.96
C THR A 339 15.68 -19.39 32.24
N GLU A 340 14.53 -18.71 32.39
CA GLU A 340 13.58 -18.99 33.49
C GLU A 340 12.96 -20.39 33.40
N ARG A 341 12.76 -20.92 32.19
CA ARG A 341 12.04 -22.18 31.97
C ARG A 341 12.96 -23.40 31.75
N LEU A 342 14.18 -23.20 31.25
CA LEU A 342 15.19 -24.24 31.05
C LEU A 342 16.38 -23.97 31.95
N ALA A 343 16.41 -24.64 33.10
CA ALA A 343 17.50 -24.52 34.07
C ALA A 343 18.88 -24.93 33.53
N PHE A 344 18.95 -25.58 32.36
CA PHE A 344 20.20 -26.01 31.72
C PHE A 344 20.69 -25.08 30.60
N VAL A 345 19.95 -24.00 30.26
CA VAL A 345 20.36 -23.03 29.23
C VAL A 345 20.69 -21.70 29.90
N ASP A 346 21.97 -21.33 29.90
CA ASP A 346 22.38 -20.01 30.35
C ASP A 346 21.97 -18.91 29.35
N ARG A 347 21.93 -17.67 29.86
CA ARG A 347 21.49 -16.50 29.10
C ARG A 347 22.34 -16.28 27.84
N GLU A 348 23.64 -16.52 27.93
CA GLU A 348 24.58 -16.30 26.83
C GLU A 348 24.27 -17.25 25.65
N THR A 349 24.02 -18.52 25.95
CA THR A 349 23.63 -19.54 24.99
C THR A 349 22.28 -19.24 24.35
N ALA A 350 21.29 -18.83 25.15
CA ALA A 350 19.97 -18.44 24.64
C ALA A 350 20.07 -17.21 23.71
N GLU A 351 20.83 -16.19 24.10
CA GLU A 351 21.05 -14.99 23.27
C GLU A 351 21.79 -15.31 21.97
N ALA A 352 22.81 -16.19 22.01
CA ALA A 352 23.57 -16.61 20.83
C ALA A 352 22.70 -17.34 19.80
N VAL A 353 21.84 -18.26 20.24
CA VAL A 353 20.92 -18.98 19.36
C VAL A 353 19.84 -18.05 18.79
N LEU A 354 19.25 -17.20 19.63
CA LEU A 354 18.24 -16.24 19.18
C LEU A 354 18.81 -15.16 18.25
N ALA A 355 20.11 -14.87 18.34
CA ALA A 355 20.78 -13.96 17.42
C ALA A 355 20.82 -14.50 15.98
N ALA A 356 20.88 -15.82 15.81
CA ALA A 356 20.83 -16.47 14.50
C ALA A 356 19.42 -16.49 13.88
N TRP A 357 18.37 -16.18 14.66
CA TRP A 357 16.99 -16.21 14.18
C TRP A 357 16.62 -14.90 13.46
N PRO A 358 15.94 -14.98 12.29
CA PRO A 358 15.43 -13.80 11.60
C PRO A 358 14.33 -13.12 12.43
N ALA A 359 14.19 -11.79 12.29
CA ALA A 359 13.32 -10.98 13.15
C ALA A 359 11.85 -11.40 13.09
N GLU A 360 11.43 -11.96 11.95
CA GLU A 360 10.08 -12.46 11.67
C GLU A 360 9.78 -13.76 12.41
N ALA A 361 10.79 -14.62 12.63
CA ALA A 361 10.65 -15.85 13.40
C ALA A 361 10.46 -15.59 14.91
N LEU A 362 10.70 -14.36 15.36
CA LEU A 362 10.52 -13.93 16.74
C LEU A 362 9.10 -13.41 17.03
N GLU A 363 8.20 -13.32 16.03
CA GLU A 363 6.80 -12.92 16.22
C GLU A 363 5.91 -14.14 16.50
N VAL A 364 5.89 -14.63 17.74
CA VAL A 364 5.03 -15.75 18.18
C VAL A 364 3.79 -15.21 18.92
N GLN A 365 2.59 -15.64 18.52
CA GLN A 365 1.31 -15.20 19.11
C GLN A 365 0.59 -16.23 20.00
N GLU A 366 1.14 -17.44 20.22
CA GLU A 366 0.51 -18.45 21.09
C GLU A 366 1.46 -19.08 22.15
N PRO A 367 1.00 -19.33 23.41
CA PRO A 367 1.85 -19.84 24.50
C PRO A 367 2.27 -21.32 24.40
N ALA A 368 1.74 -22.09 23.44
CA ALA A 368 2.10 -23.50 23.26
C ALA A 368 3.36 -23.68 22.40
N ALA A 369 3.56 -22.86 21.36
CA ALA A 369 4.72 -22.89 20.46
C ALA A 369 6.05 -22.42 21.11
N ILE A 370 5.96 -21.75 22.27
CA ILE A 370 7.12 -21.44 23.12
C ILE A 370 7.75 -22.74 23.66
N ALA A 371 6.98 -23.82 23.82
CA ALA A 371 7.47 -25.14 24.25
C ALA A 371 8.30 -25.87 23.18
N ASP A 372 7.97 -25.72 21.89
CA ASP A 372 8.74 -26.31 20.78
C ASP A 372 10.07 -25.56 20.53
N GLY A 373 10.08 -24.24 20.77
CA GLY A 373 11.29 -23.41 20.74
C GLY A 373 12.28 -23.74 21.85
N LEU A 374 11.79 -24.14 23.03
CA LEU A 374 12.58 -24.64 24.17
C LEU A 374 13.22 -26.01 23.86
N ALA A 375 12.58 -26.86 23.05
CA ALA A 375 13.11 -28.18 22.65
C ALA A 375 14.19 -28.10 21.56
N LEU A 376 14.14 -27.12 20.65
CA LEU A 376 15.16 -26.92 19.61
C LEU A 376 16.48 -26.34 20.13
N LEU A 377 16.42 -25.53 21.19
CA LEU A 377 17.60 -25.05 21.93
C LEU A 377 18.38 -26.20 22.58
N ALA A 378 17.69 -27.27 23.01
CA ALA A 378 18.31 -28.49 23.53
C ALA A 378 19.01 -29.33 22.43
N ALA A 379 18.58 -29.22 21.16
CA ALA A 379 19.25 -29.87 20.03
C ALA A 379 20.47 -29.08 19.51
N ALA A 380 20.47 -27.75 19.63
CA ALA A 380 21.57 -26.90 19.15
C ALA A 380 22.81 -26.88 20.08
N ALA A 381 22.67 -27.26 21.35
CA ALA A 381 23.80 -27.41 22.28
C ALA A 381 24.67 -28.66 22.00
N ALA A 382 24.26 -29.53 21.07
CA ALA A 382 25.05 -30.65 20.55
C ALA A 382 25.12 -30.58 19.00
N GLY A 383 26.20 -30.00 18.47
CA GLY A 383 26.74 -30.16 17.11
C GLY A 383 25.77 -30.23 15.90
N GLU A 384 25.59 -29.08 15.23
CA GLU A 384 25.14 -28.89 13.82
C GLU A 384 24.11 -29.88 13.21
N PRO A 385 22.79 -29.66 13.40
CA PRO A 385 21.77 -30.28 12.56
C PRO A 385 21.66 -29.59 11.19
N ALA A 386 21.58 -30.38 10.11
CA ALA A 386 21.56 -29.88 8.72
C ALA A 386 20.18 -29.36 8.27
N ALA A 387 19.08 -29.83 8.88
CA ALA A 387 17.74 -29.25 8.70
C ALA A 387 16.76 -29.68 9.82
N VAL A 388 15.81 -28.80 10.18
CA VAL A 388 14.73 -29.09 11.13
C VAL A 388 13.37 -28.84 10.44
N HIS A 389 12.49 -29.84 10.46
CA HIS A 389 11.13 -29.73 9.94
C HIS A 389 10.10 -30.03 11.03
N LEU A 390 9.15 -29.11 11.22
CA LEU A 390 8.06 -29.24 12.18
C LEU A 390 6.77 -29.58 11.43
N VAL A 391 6.15 -30.71 11.76
CA VAL A 391 4.93 -31.20 11.10
C VAL A 391 3.83 -31.33 12.13
N ALA A 392 2.68 -30.72 11.87
CA ALA A 392 1.50 -30.91 12.69
C ALA A 392 0.94 -32.32 12.48
N ALA A 393 1.03 -33.17 13.50
CA ALA A 393 0.30 -34.42 13.55
C ALA A 393 -1.09 -34.13 14.16
N GLY A 394 -2.16 -34.71 13.62
CA GLY A 394 -3.50 -34.49 14.17
C GLY A 394 -3.60 -34.84 15.68
N HIS A 395 -4.62 -34.29 16.35
CA HIS A 395 -4.94 -34.52 17.78
C HIS A 395 -3.99 -33.89 18.81
N GLY A 396 -3.47 -32.69 18.53
CA GLY A 396 -2.67 -31.94 19.50
C GLY A 396 -1.28 -32.52 19.75
N ARG A 397 -0.78 -33.34 18.81
CA ARG A 397 0.59 -33.87 18.79
C ARG A 397 1.39 -33.16 17.71
N LEU A 398 2.66 -32.86 18.00
CA LEU A 398 3.58 -32.29 17.02
C LEU A 398 4.65 -33.32 16.71
N GLU A 399 4.98 -33.48 15.43
CA GLU A 399 6.06 -34.36 14.97
C GLU A 399 7.24 -33.48 14.53
N LEU A 400 8.40 -33.71 15.14
CA LEU A 400 9.65 -33.01 14.86
C LEU A 400 10.57 -33.94 14.10
N ARG A 401 10.97 -33.56 12.88
CA ARG A 401 11.93 -34.31 12.05
C ARG A 401 13.25 -33.57 12.00
N LEU A 402 14.30 -34.22 12.51
CA LEU A 402 15.65 -33.71 12.56
C LEU A 402 16.49 -34.46 11.52
N ALA A 403 17.16 -33.74 10.62
CA ALA A 403 18.15 -34.32 9.71
C ALA A 403 19.56 -34.01 10.23
N ALA A 404 20.24 -35.02 10.78
CA ALA A 404 21.62 -34.92 11.24
C ALA A 404 22.61 -35.26 10.12
N ALA A 405 23.79 -34.62 10.12
CA ALA A 405 24.83 -34.87 9.13
C ALA A 405 25.66 -36.14 9.43
N ASP A 406 25.67 -36.62 10.68
CA ASP A 406 26.33 -37.85 11.09
C ASP A 406 25.58 -38.61 12.21
N ALA A 407 25.94 -39.89 12.40
CA ALA A 407 25.35 -40.77 13.42
C ALA A 407 25.81 -40.45 14.85
N VAL A 408 26.84 -39.62 15.01
CA VAL A 408 27.43 -39.27 16.32
C VAL A 408 26.61 -38.17 17.00
N GLY A 409 26.07 -37.21 16.23
CA GLY A 409 25.15 -36.19 16.73
C GLY A 409 23.81 -36.78 17.22
N LEU A 410 23.32 -37.85 16.58
CA LEU A 410 22.09 -38.56 16.98
C LEU A 410 22.22 -39.28 18.34
N ALA A 411 23.38 -39.90 18.62
CA ALA A 411 23.63 -40.58 19.90
C ALA A 411 23.81 -39.59 21.07
N ALA A 412 24.21 -38.35 20.80
CA ALA A 412 24.29 -37.30 21.82
C ALA A 412 22.89 -36.77 22.22
N LEU A 413 21.94 -36.75 21.27
CA LEU A 413 20.54 -36.38 21.51
C LEU A 413 19.80 -37.40 22.37
N SER A 414 20.20 -38.69 22.37
CA SER A 414 19.56 -39.74 23.16
C SER A 414 19.94 -39.73 24.66
N THR A 415 20.44 -38.61 25.18
CA THR A 415 20.76 -38.49 26.61
C THR A 415 19.51 -38.06 27.40
N GLY A 416 19.42 -38.48 28.66
CA GLY A 416 18.21 -38.47 29.49
C GLY A 416 17.46 -37.14 29.68
N ALA A 417 17.95 -36.03 29.12
CA ALA A 417 17.30 -34.73 29.11
C ALA A 417 16.03 -34.69 28.22
N LEU A 418 16.03 -35.36 27.05
CA LEU A 418 14.86 -35.36 26.16
C LEU A 418 13.72 -36.25 26.69
N ALA A 419 14.06 -37.38 27.32
CA ALA A 419 13.09 -38.26 27.97
C ALA A 419 12.45 -37.59 29.22
N ALA A 420 13.23 -36.81 29.98
CA ALA A 420 12.72 -36.02 31.11
C ALA A 420 11.74 -34.90 30.67
N ALA A 421 11.79 -34.49 29.40
CA ALA A 421 10.86 -33.54 28.80
C ALA A 421 9.60 -34.19 28.19
N GLY A 422 9.44 -35.52 28.29
CA GLY A 422 8.24 -36.24 27.83
C GLY A 422 8.14 -36.42 26.31
N LEU A 423 9.26 -36.37 25.60
CA LEU A 423 9.32 -36.55 24.15
C LEU A 423 9.65 -38.01 23.79
N ASP A 424 8.80 -38.64 22.97
CA ASP A 424 9.04 -39.97 22.39
C ASP A 424 9.92 -39.84 21.15
N ILE A 425 11.09 -40.49 21.16
CA ILE A 425 12.02 -40.51 20.03
C ILE A 425 11.76 -41.76 19.19
N VAL A 426 11.55 -41.58 17.89
CA VAL A 426 11.41 -42.67 16.91
C VAL A 426 12.51 -42.50 15.86
N GLU A 427 13.43 -43.46 15.79
CA GLU A 427 14.44 -43.52 14.74
C GLU A 427 13.79 -43.96 13.41
N GLY A 428 14.08 -43.25 12.32
CA GLY A 428 13.45 -43.45 11.02
C GLY A 428 14.39 -43.22 9.84
#